data_AF-A0A3C0ZTI7-F1
#
_entry.id   AF-A0A3C0ZTI7-F1
#
_cell.length_a   1.000
_cell.length_b   1.000
_cell.length_c   1.000
_cell.angle_alpha   90.00
_cell.angle_beta   90.00
_cell.angle_gamma   90.00
#
_symmetry.space_group_name_H-M   'P 1'
#
loop_
_entity.id
_entity.type
_entity.pdbx_description
1 polymer ?
#
loop_
_entity_poly.entity_id
_entity_poly.type
_entity_poly.pdbx_seq_one_letter_code
_entity_poly.pdbx_strand_id
1 'polypeptide(L)'
;CTACGICTRICPAGALLRAPGPEGSGRYYMALLPHKCTGCGLCSRVCPEQAMAAPSPLLLSEPDRPLLTAIAAKPCIRCKEPVPLDSGSDLCARCRGELSI
;
A
#
# COMPACT_ATOMS: atom_id res chain seq x y z
N CYS A 1 5.28 3.65 -1.12
CA CYS A 1 4.04 2.96 -0.65
C CYS A 1 3.89 3.16 0.85
N THR A 2 2.84 3.78 1.33
CA THR A 2 2.62 4.00 2.77
C THR A 2 1.66 2.99 3.42
N ALA A 3 1.30 1.92 2.70
CA ALA A 3 0.29 0.94 3.11
C ALA A 3 -1.10 1.52 3.47
N CYS A 4 -1.43 2.73 2.98
CA CYS A 4 -2.69 3.42 3.26
C CYS A 4 -3.97 2.66 2.80
N GLY A 5 -3.80 1.67 1.92
CA GLY A 5 -4.87 0.76 1.48
C GLY A 5 -5.87 1.35 0.50
N ILE A 6 -5.65 2.55 -0.05
CA ILE A 6 -6.57 3.15 -1.02
C ILE A 6 -6.69 2.30 -2.30
N CYS A 7 -5.59 1.69 -2.74
CA CYS A 7 -5.54 0.80 -3.89
C CYS A 7 -6.32 -0.52 -3.68
N THR A 8 -6.40 -1.03 -2.44
CA THR A 8 -7.27 -2.16 -2.09
C THR A 8 -8.74 -1.77 -2.17
N ARG A 9 -9.11 -0.62 -1.60
CA ARG A 9 -10.51 -0.15 -1.56
C ARG A 9 -11.09 0.16 -2.94
N ILE A 10 -10.27 0.70 -3.84
CA ILE A 10 -10.72 1.12 -5.17
C ILE A 10 -10.68 -0.02 -6.20
N CYS A 11 -10.09 -1.17 -5.87
CA CYS A 11 -9.94 -2.27 -6.83
C CYS A 11 -11.30 -2.97 -7.03
N PRO A 12 -11.95 -2.82 -8.19
CA PRO A 12 -13.28 -3.40 -8.40
C PRO A 12 -13.24 -4.94 -8.44
N ALA A 13 -12.10 -5.51 -8.84
CA ALA A 13 -11.92 -6.96 -8.92
C ALA A 13 -11.45 -7.59 -7.61
N GLY A 14 -11.20 -6.80 -6.56
CA GLY A 14 -10.66 -7.30 -5.29
C GLY A 14 -9.30 -8.00 -5.44
N ALA A 15 -8.49 -7.57 -6.41
CA ALA A 15 -7.22 -8.20 -6.73
C ALA A 15 -6.07 -7.79 -5.79
N LEU A 16 -6.23 -6.73 -5.00
CA LEU A 16 -5.20 -6.22 -4.10
C LEU A 16 -5.56 -6.50 -2.64
N LEU A 17 -4.64 -7.09 -1.89
CA LEU A 17 -4.79 -7.41 -0.48
C LEU A 17 -3.73 -6.71 0.35
N ARG A 18 -4.08 -6.37 1.59
CA ARG A 18 -3.15 -5.88 2.61
C ARG A 18 -3.10 -6.89 3.75
N ALA A 19 -1.92 -7.41 4.06
CA ALA A 19 -1.70 -8.34 5.16
C ALA A 19 -0.71 -7.75 6.17
N PRO A 20 -0.85 -8.05 7.48
CA PRO A 20 0.17 -7.71 8.46
C PRO A 20 1.48 -8.45 8.15
N GLY A 21 2.61 -7.80 8.45
CA GLY A 21 3.93 -8.43 8.40
C GLY A 21 4.16 -9.38 9.57
N PRO A 22 5.40 -9.92 9.72
CA PRO A 22 5.75 -10.78 10.85
C PRO A 22 5.37 -10.11 12.18
N GLU A 23 4.94 -10.91 13.14
CA GLU A 23 4.52 -10.40 14.45
C GLU A 23 5.60 -9.51 15.08
N GLY A 24 5.17 -8.37 15.64
CA GLY A 24 6.08 -7.38 16.22
C GLY A 24 6.85 -6.50 15.23
N SER A 25 6.79 -6.75 13.91
CA SER A 25 7.55 -5.97 12.92
C SER A 25 6.98 -4.57 12.64
N GLY A 26 5.69 -4.35 12.91
CA GLY A 26 4.99 -3.12 12.50
C GLY A 26 4.88 -2.92 10.98
N ARG A 27 5.22 -3.94 10.18
CA ARG A 27 5.20 -3.90 8.72
C ARG A 27 3.87 -4.37 8.16
N TYR A 28 3.57 -3.96 6.93
CA TYR A 28 2.46 -4.48 6.15
C TYR A 28 2.96 -4.91 4.78
N TYR A 29 2.29 -5.91 4.24
CA TYR A 29 2.52 -6.46 2.92
C TYR A 29 1.33 -6.16 2.01
N MET A 30 1.63 -5.84 0.76
CA MET A 30 0.63 -5.66 -0.30
C MET A 30 0.75 -6.83 -1.27
N ALA A 31 -0.29 -7.64 -1.41
CA ALA A 31 -0.32 -8.74 -2.36
C ALA A 31 -1.24 -8.38 -3.53
N LEU A 32 -0.81 -8.73 -4.74
CA LEU A 32 -1.64 -8.73 -5.94
C LEU A 32 -2.01 -10.18 -6.23
N LEU A 33 -3.28 -10.45 -6.50
CA LEU A 33 -3.80 -11.71 -7.03
C LEU A 33 -3.88 -11.57 -8.56
N PRO A 34 -2.90 -12.07 -9.33
CA PRO A 34 -2.81 -11.77 -10.76
C PRO A 34 -4.03 -12.27 -11.53
N HIS A 35 -4.56 -13.44 -11.16
CA HIS A 35 -5.76 -14.04 -11.74
C HIS A 35 -7.05 -13.22 -11.56
N LYS A 36 -7.09 -12.29 -10.58
CA LYS A 36 -8.22 -11.35 -10.42
C LYS A 36 -7.95 -10.00 -11.07
N CYS A 37 -6.70 -9.70 -11.40
CA CYS A 37 -6.32 -8.39 -11.91
C CYS A 37 -6.76 -8.22 -13.37
N THR A 38 -7.62 -7.24 -13.64
CA THR A 38 -8.06 -6.92 -15.01
C THR A 38 -7.14 -5.94 -15.74
N GLY A 39 -6.09 -5.44 -15.08
CA GLY A 39 -5.18 -4.44 -15.67
C GLY A 39 -5.78 -3.03 -15.82
N CYS A 40 -6.92 -2.71 -15.20
CA CYS A 40 -7.62 -1.42 -15.38
C CYS A 40 -6.84 -0.16 -14.95
N GLY A 41 -5.75 -0.32 -14.20
CA GLY A 41 -4.83 0.76 -13.80
C GLY A 41 -5.35 1.72 -12.72
N LEU A 42 -6.56 1.51 -12.18
CA LEU A 42 -7.14 2.40 -11.15
C LEU A 42 -6.23 2.54 -9.93
N CYS A 43 -5.71 1.42 -9.42
CA CYS A 43 -4.81 1.36 -8.27
C CYS A 43 -3.54 2.21 -8.44
N SER A 44 -3.00 2.30 -9.66
CA SER A 44 -1.83 3.13 -9.98
C SER A 44 -2.22 4.61 -10.02
N ARG A 45 -3.33 4.97 -10.68
CA ARG A 45 -3.82 6.37 -10.79
C ARG A 45 -4.15 7.04 -9.45
N VAL A 46 -4.72 6.27 -8.52
CA VAL A 46 -5.15 6.76 -7.20
C VAL A 46 -4.05 6.71 -6.14
N CYS A 47 -2.89 6.10 -6.42
CA CYS A 47 -1.81 6.04 -5.44
C CYS A 47 -1.09 7.40 -5.37
N PRO A 48 -1.18 8.15 -4.26
CA PRO A 48 -0.53 9.45 -4.15
C PRO A 48 1.00 9.33 -4.18
N GLU A 49 1.51 8.18 -3.74
CA GLU A 49 2.94 7.86 -3.71
C GLU A 49 3.46 7.30 -5.05
N GLN A 50 2.57 7.16 -6.06
CA GLN A 50 2.88 6.49 -7.33
C GLN A 50 3.59 5.14 -7.16
N ALA A 51 3.26 4.42 -6.07
CA ALA A 51 4.08 3.32 -5.58
C ALA A 51 3.93 2.01 -6.37
N MET A 52 3.09 2.00 -7.40
CA MET A 52 2.89 0.87 -8.29
C MET A 52 2.65 1.39 -9.71
N ALA A 53 3.40 0.85 -10.66
CA ALA A 53 3.09 1.00 -12.08
C ALA A 53 1.79 0.24 -12.39
N ALA A 54 1.01 0.71 -13.36
CA ALA A 54 -0.13 -0.05 -13.84
C ALA A 54 0.37 -1.44 -14.28
N PRO A 55 -0.13 -2.54 -13.70
CA PRO A 55 0.31 -3.87 -14.11
C PRO A 55 -0.14 -4.07 -15.56
N SER A 56 0.81 -4.18 -16.48
CA SER A 56 0.50 -4.62 -17.84
C SER A 56 0.17 -6.11 -17.76
N PRO A 57 -0.94 -6.58 -18.36
CA PRO A 57 -1.25 -8.01 -18.39
C PRO A 57 -0.11 -8.85 -19.02
N LEU A 58 0.70 -8.23 -19.88
CA LEU A 58 1.83 -8.85 -20.57
C LEU A 58 3.06 -9.10 -19.69
N LEU A 59 3.16 -8.45 -18.51
CA LEU A 59 4.26 -8.62 -17.55
C LEU A 59 3.92 -9.59 -16.40
N LEU A 60 2.72 -10.17 -16.39
CA LEU A 60 2.25 -11.13 -15.37
C LEU A 60 2.62 -12.59 -15.69
N SER A 61 3.64 -12.83 -16.51
CA SER A 61 4.05 -14.17 -16.95
C SER A 61 4.58 -15.09 -15.84
N GLU A 62 4.75 -14.58 -14.61
CA GLU A 62 5.07 -15.38 -13.42
C GLU A 62 4.01 -15.12 -12.32
N PRO A 63 2.86 -15.81 -12.36
CA PRO A 63 1.69 -15.56 -11.50
C PRO A 63 1.89 -15.78 -9.98
N ASP A 64 3.07 -16.24 -9.54
CA ASP A 64 3.32 -16.69 -8.16
C ASP A 64 4.27 -15.80 -7.33
N ARG A 65 4.68 -14.61 -7.82
CA ARG A 65 5.61 -13.73 -7.07
C ARG A 65 4.94 -12.45 -6.58
N PRO A 66 4.63 -12.29 -5.27
CA PRO A 66 4.10 -11.03 -4.75
C PRO A 66 5.18 -9.95 -4.76
N LEU A 67 4.89 -8.81 -5.40
CA LEU A 67 5.72 -7.60 -5.45
C LEU A 67 5.70 -6.88 -4.08
N LEU A 68 6.36 -7.46 -3.08
CA LEU A 68 6.50 -6.89 -1.74
C LEU A 68 7.70 -5.92 -1.69
N THR A 69 7.51 -4.66 -2.04
CA THR A 69 8.45 -3.62 -1.57
C THR A 69 8.14 -3.33 -0.11
N ALA A 70 9.04 -3.75 0.77
CA ALA A 70 8.87 -3.60 2.20
C ALA A 70 9.52 -2.29 2.68
N ILE A 71 8.71 -1.32 3.11
CA ILE A 71 9.16 0.01 3.56
C ILE A 71 9.26 0.02 5.09
N ALA A 72 10.33 0.60 5.62
CA ALA A 72 10.53 0.75 7.06
C ALA A 72 9.61 1.86 7.60
N ALA A 73 8.92 1.58 8.72
CA ALA A 73 7.94 2.47 9.32
C ALA A 73 8.10 2.54 10.85
N LYS A 74 7.71 3.67 11.43
CA LYS A 74 7.56 3.92 12.88
C LYS A 74 6.07 4.11 13.24
N PRO A 75 5.64 3.87 14.49
CA PRO A 75 4.24 4.10 14.89
C PRO A 75 3.92 5.59 15.03
N CYS A 76 2.72 6.00 14.59
CA CYS A 76 2.20 7.35 14.82
C CYS A 76 1.99 7.62 16.32
N ILE A 77 2.48 8.76 16.81
CA ILE A 77 2.38 9.13 18.24
C ILE A 77 0.92 9.35 18.72
N ARG A 78 -0.02 9.58 17.79
CA ARG A 78 -1.43 9.87 18.10
C ARG A 78 -2.34 8.65 17.98
N CYS A 79 -2.19 7.86 16.92
CA CYS A 79 -3.11 6.75 16.62
C CYS A 79 -2.43 5.40 16.37
N LYS A 80 -1.10 5.31 16.50
CA LYS A 80 -0.28 4.10 16.32
C LYS A 80 -0.28 3.49 14.91
N GLU A 81 -1.00 4.06 13.95
CA GLU A 81 -0.92 3.70 12.52
C GLU A 81 0.52 3.91 11.97
N PRO A 82 1.02 3.08 11.03
CA PRO A 82 2.37 3.19 10.48
C PRO A 82 2.65 4.53 9.80
N VAL A 83 3.86 5.05 10.06
CA VAL A 83 4.45 6.25 9.46
C VAL A 83 5.77 5.87 8.80
N PRO A 84 5.95 6.10 7.48
CA PRO A 84 7.22 5.82 6.82
C PRO A 84 8.38 6.56 7.50
N LEU A 85 9.52 5.89 7.71
CA LEU A 85 10.69 6.51 8.39
C LEU A 85 11.25 7.72 7.64
N ASP A 86 11.12 7.73 6.31
CA ASP A 86 11.55 8.80 5.40
C ASP A 86 10.56 9.98 5.32
N SER A 87 9.38 9.88 5.95
CA SER A 87 8.33 10.91 5.84
C SER A 87 8.55 12.19 6.65
N GLY A 88 9.68 12.30 7.37
CA GLY A 88 10.06 13.51 8.12
C GLY A 88 9.08 13.93 9.23
N SER A 89 8.16 13.06 9.63
CA SER A 89 7.10 13.37 10.60
C SER A 89 6.87 12.21 11.57
N ASP A 90 6.41 12.51 12.78
CA ASP A 90 5.98 11.52 13.78
C ASP A 90 4.47 11.19 13.72
N LEU A 91 3.74 11.85 12.83
CA LEU A 91 2.30 11.69 12.66
C LEU A 91 1.99 11.01 11.33
N CYS A 92 0.98 10.14 11.30
CA CYS A 92 0.48 9.57 10.04
C CYS A 92 -0.30 10.63 9.21
N ALA A 93 -0.45 10.38 7.91
CA ALA A 93 -1.11 11.31 6.99
C ALA A 93 -2.52 11.73 7.47
N ARG A 94 -3.27 10.82 8.09
CA ARG A 94 -4.58 11.11 8.70
C ARG A 94 -4.46 12.10 9.85
N CYS A 95 -3.63 11.80 10.84
CA CYS A 95 -3.49 12.64 12.03
C CYS A 95 -2.89 14.01 11.73
N ARG A 96 -2.07 14.14 10.67
CA ARG A 96 -1.59 15.43 10.17
C ARG A 96 -2.72 16.25 9.51
N GLY A 97 -3.56 15.62 8.69
CA GLY A 97 -4.67 16.32 8.03
C GLY A 97 -5.74 16.85 9.01
N GLU A 98 -5.88 16.20 10.16
CA GLU A 98 -6.79 16.63 11.23
C GLU A 98 -6.28 17.84 12.04
N LEU A 99 -5.04 18.31 11.82
CA LEU A 99 -4.45 19.49 12.49
C LEU A 99 -4.54 20.76 11.63
N SER A 100 -5.14 20.69 10.44
CA SER A 100 -5.26 21.80 9.47
C SER A 100 -6.69 22.34 9.32
N ILE A 101 -7.56 22.01 10.29
CA ILE A 101 -8.92 22.53 10.50
C ILE A 101 -8.96 23.14 11.89
#